data_AF-A0A3E0VAF4-F1
#
_entry.id   AF-A0A3E0VAF4-F1
#
_cell.length_a   1.000
_cell.length_b   1.000
_cell.length_c   1.000
_cell.angle_alpha   90.00
_cell.angle_beta   90.00
_cell.angle_gamma   90.00
#
_symmetry.space_group_name_H-M   'P 1'
#
loop_
_entity.id
_entity.type
_entity.pdbx_description
1 polymer ?
#
loop_
_entity_poly.entity_id
_entity_poly.type
_entity_poly.pdbx_seq_one_letter_code
_entity_poly.pdbx_strand_id
1 'polypeptide(L)'
;SVCPKSLWPAVKAMLHSVYDQPDADAVHAQYDRLLDYVDGKLTAAFEHLDAARADVLAFTSFPEGLWQQIWSNNPNERLNREIRRRTDSVGIFPNRDAITRLVGAVLAEQTDEWAEGRRYLGLDILAKSRLALVPDTRTEVEETALALSA
;
A
#
# COMPACT_ATOMS: atom_id res chain seq x y z
N SER A 1 -2.96 20.66 6.08
CA SER A 1 -1.79 19.76 6.16
C SER A 1 -1.47 19.59 7.62
N VAL A 2 -1.41 18.36 8.11
CA VAL A 2 -1.15 18.03 9.53
C VAL A 2 0.25 18.50 9.97
N CYS A 3 1.22 18.48 9.04
CA CYS A 3 2.56 19.05 9.22
C CYS A 3 2.71 20.38 8.45
N PRO A 4 3.32 21.44 9.01
CA PRO A 4 3.67 22.67 8.29
C PRO A 4 4.60 22.40 7.10
N LYS A 5 4.35 23.07 5.96
CA LYS A 5 5.12 22.85 4.72
C LYS A 5 6.63 23.09 4.88
N SER A 6 7.03 24.02 5.73
CA SER A 6 8.44 24.32 6.01
C SER A 6 9.18 23.17 6.71
N LEU A 7 8.48 22.40 7.54
CA LEU A 7 9.04 21.29 8.32
C LEU A 7 8.79 19.92 7.67
N TRP A 8 7.90 19.85 6.69
CA TRP A 8 7.58 18.62 5.97
C TRP A 8 8.81 17.87 5.41
N PRO A 9 9.81 18.51 4.79
CA PRO A 9 10.99 17.80 4.31
C PRO A 9 11.75 17.05 5.41
N ALA A 10 11.86 17.64 6.61
CA ALA A 10 12.55 17.02 7.75
C ALA A 10 11.75 15.83 8.30
N VAL A 11 10.45 16.01 8.55
CA VAL A 11 9.56 14.93 9.04
C VAL A 11 9.52 13.78 8.04
N LYS A 12 9.42 14.08 6.74
CA LYS A 12 9.45 13.08 5.68
C LYS A 12 10.76 12.29 5.67
N ALA A 13 11.91 12.96 5.81
CA ALA A 13 13.21 12.29 5.84
C ALA A 13 13.32 11.34 7.05
N MET A 14 12.85 11.77 8.22
CA MET A 14 12.82 10.92 9.42
C MET A 14 11.87 9.73 9.28
N LEU A 15 10.72 9.91 8.61
CA LEU A 15 9.82 8.80 8.33
C LEU A 15 10.44 7.81 7.34
N HIS A 16 11.14 8.28 6.31
CA HIS A 16 11.88 7.39 5.41
C HIS A 16 12.93 6.57 6.16
N SER A 17 13.68 7.18 7.08
CA SER A 17 14.68 6.45 7.85
C SER A 17 14.09 5.38 8.78
N VAL A 18 12.79 5.45 9.14
CA VAL A 18 12.09 4.35 9.83
C VAL A 18 12.07 3.09 8.95
N TYR A 19 11.77 3.23 7.65
CA TYR A 19 11.64 2.09 6.74
C TYR A 19 12.99 1.50 6.31
N ASP A 20 14.08 2.23 6.51
CA ASP A 20 15.45 1.82 6.17
C ASP A 20 16.14 1.04 7.31
N GLN A 21 15.45 0.76 8.42
CA GLN A 21 16.03 0.05 9.56
C GLN A 21 16.18 -1.47 9.29
N PRO A 22 17.20 -2.12 9.87
CA PRO A 22 17.56 -3.50 9.52
C PRO A 22 16.63 -4.55 10.14
N ASP A 23 15.97 -4.24 11.25
CA ASP A 23 15.15 -5.19 12.01
C ASP A 23 13.99 -4.47 12.74
N ALA A 24 13.04 -5.24 13.27
CA ALA A 24 11.77 -4.72 13.78
C ALA A 24 11.99 -3.81 14.99
N ASP A 25 12.89 -4.19 15.90
CA ASP A 25 13.20 -3.42 17.09
C ASP A 25 13.82 -2.07 16.70
N ALA A 26 14.71 -2.06 15.70
CA ALA A 26 15.30 -0.85 15.15
C ALA A 26 14.25 0.05 14.47
N VAL A 27 13.30 -0.53 13.71
CA VAL A 27 12.16 0.20 13.12
C VAL A 27 11.37 0.91 14.22
N HIS A 28 10.95 0.17 15.27
CA HIS A 28 10.17 0.74 16.38
C HIS A 28 10.94 1.84 17.11
N ALA A 29 12.23 1.60 17.42
CA ALA A 29 13.07 2.60 18.08
C ALA A 29 13.30 3.85 17.23
N GLN A 30 13.39 3.72 15.90
CA GLN A 30 13.49 4.86 14.99
C GLN A 30 12.18 5.64 14.91
N TYR A 31 11.03 4.96 15.01
CA TYR A 31 9.73 5.60 15.07
C TYR A 31 9.54 6.39 16.37
N ASP A 32 10.03 5.86 17.50
CA ASP A 32 10.02 6.58 18.78
C ASP A 32 10.84 7.87 18.69
N ARG A 33 12.03 7.82 18.09
CA ARG A 33 12.85 9.03 17.83
C ARG A 33 12.13 10.05 16.94
N LEU A 34 11.30 9.60 16.00
CA LEU A 34 10.46 10.49 15.20
C LEU A 34 9.38 11.16 16.05
N LEU A 35 8.68 10.40 16.90
CA LEU A 35 7.68 10.95 17.82
C LEU A 35 8.29 11.96 18.78
N ASP A 36 9.43 11.65 19.39
CA ASP A 36 10.16 12.57 20.29
C ASP A 36 10.54 13.88 19.59
N TYR A 37 10.91 13.82 18.30
CA TYR A 37 11.28 15.02 17.55
C TYR A 37 10.11 15.97 17.31
N VAL A 38 8.93 15.42 17.03
CA VAL A 38 7.71 16.19 16.75
C VAL A 38 6.95 16.58 18.01
N ASP A 39 7.21 15.92 19.14
CA ASP A 39 6.59 16.23 20.43
C ASP A 39 6.86 17.68 20.87
N GLY A 40 5.83 18.32 21.41
CA GLY A 40 5.79 19.73 21.81
C GLY A 40 5.93 20.77 20.69
N LYS A 41 6.52 20.42 19.54
CA LYS A 41 6.74 21.33 18.39
C LYS A 41 5.64 21.26 17.35
N LEU A 42 5.13 20.05 17.12
CA LEU A 42 4.18 19.73 16.05
C LEU A 42 3.09 18.79 16.58
N THR A 43 2.31 19.25 17.56
CA THR A 43 1.28 18.42 18.25
C THR A 43 0.35 17.69 17.30
N ALA A 44 -0.17 18.34 16.26
CA ALA A 44 -1.04 17.69 15.28
C ALA A 44 -0.33 16.58 14.50
N ALA A 45 0.97 16.74 14.20
CA ALA A 45 1.76 15.70 13.52
C ALA A 45 2.10 14.55 14.47
N PHE A 46 2.39 14.85 15.74
CA PHE A 46 2.57 13.85 16.79
C PHE A 46 1.32 12.98 16.91
N GLU A 47 0.16 13.58 17.16
CA GLU A 47 -1.11 12.86 17.35
C GLU A 47 -1.45 11.99 16.14
N HIS A 48 -1.21 12.50 14.93
CA HIS A 48 -1.48 11.75 13.71
C HIS A 48 -0.53 10.55 13.53
N LEU A 49 0.76 10.72 13.82
CA LEU A 49 1.73 9.63 13.74
C LEU A 49 1.45 8.58 14.82
N ASP A 50 1.27 9.01 16.07
CA ASP A 50 0.99 8.10 17.19
C ASP A 50 -0.27 7.26 16.95
N ALA A 51 -1.35 7.88 16.49
CA ALA A 51 -2.58 7.16 16.12
C ALA A 51 -2.38 6.16 14.97
N ALA A 52 -1.48 6.45 14.04
CA ALA A 52 -1.18 5.60 12.89
C ALA A 52 -0.07 4.57 13.16
N ARG A 53 0.53 4.55 14.35
CA ARG A 53 1.71 3.71 14.66
C ARG A 53 1.49 2.25 14.33
N ALA A 54 0.37 1.67 14.77
CA ALA A 54 0.07 0.27 14.54
C ALA A 54 -0.03 -0.06 13.04
N ASP A 55 -0.68 0.81 12.26
CA ASP A 55 -0.87 0.62 10.82
C ASP A 55 0.45 0.81 10.05
N VAL A 56 1.22 1.84 10.41
CA VAL A 56 2.47 2.19 9.73
C VAL A 56 3.57 1.17 10.00
N LEU A 57 3.56 0.54 11.18
CA LEU A 57 4.59 -0.42 11.57
C LEU A 57 4.15 -1.88 11.38
N ALA A 58 2.92 -2.15 10.95
CA ALA A 58 2.41 -3.52 10.75
C ALA A 58 3.30 -4.39 9.85
N PHE A 59 4.04 -3.78 8.91
CA PHE A 59 4.94 -4.50 8.01
C PHE A 59 6.06 -5.26 8.75
N THR A 60 6.46 -4.84 9.97
CA THR A 60 7.52 -5.49 10.74
C THR A 60 7.15 -6.89 11.21
N SER A 61 5.86 -7.23 11.19
CA SER A 61 5.37 -8.58 11.48
C SER A 61 5.63 -9.57 10.35
N PHE A 62 6.01 -9.10 9.14
CA PHE A 62 6.31 -9.94 7.99
C PHE A 62 7.82 -10.23 7.88
N PRO A 63 8.25 -11.25 7.12
CA PRO A 63 9.66 -11.45 6.82
C PRO A 63 10.30 -10.21 6.18
N GLU A 64 11.53 -9.86 6.57
CA GLU A 64 12.25 -8.65 6.12
C GLU A 64 12.27 -8.47 4.60
N GLY A 65 12.40 -9.57 3.85
CA GLY A 65 12.38 -9.52 2.38
C GLY A 65 11.06 -9.02 1.76
N LEU A 66 9.97 -8.94 2.53
CA LEU A 66 8.70 -8.36 2.10
C LEU A 66 8.53 -6.88 2.46
N TRP A 67 9.33 -6.35 3.38
CA TRP A 67 9.04 -5.04 3.97
C TRP A 67 8.91 -3.97 2.90
N GLN A 68 9.88 -3.89 2.00
CA GLN A 68 9.86 -2.92 0.88
C GLN A 68 8.63 -3.07 -0.02
N GLN A 69 8.12 -4.28 -0.19
CA GLN A 69 6.93 -4.52 -1.00
C GLN A 69 5.64 -4.09 -0.29
N ILE A 70 5.64 -4.09 1.05
CA ILE A 70 4.48 -3.69 1.85
C ILE A 70 4.41 -2.17 2.01
N TRP A 71 5.51 -1.52 2.40
CA TRP A 71 5.49 -0.07 2.67
C TRP A 71 5.63 0.78 1.40
N SER A 72 6.09 0.22 0.27
CA SER A 72 6.20 0.97 -0.99
C SER A 72 4.83 1.27 -1.59
N ASN A 73 4.59 2.53 -1.92
CA ASN A 73 3.40 2.96 -2.66
C ASN A 73 3.56 2.91 -4.19
N ASN A 74 4.75 2.54 -4.70
CA ASN A 74 5.07 2.58 -6.13
C ASN A 74 4.11 1.75 -7.02
N PRO A 75 3.68 0.53 -6.62
CA PRO A 75 2.68 -0.21 -7.40
C PRO A 75 1.36 0.54 -7.54
N ASN A 76 0.86 1.10 -6.44
CA ASN A 76 -0.38 1.87 -6.42
C ASN A 76 -0.24 3.17 -7.24
N GLU A 77 0.88 3.87 -7.13
CA GLU A 77 1.15 5.07 -7.93
C GLU A 77 1.21 4.75 -9.42
N ARG A 78 1.86 3.65 -9.80
CA ARG A 78 1.92 3.18 -11.20
C ARG A 78 0.54 2.84 -11.73
N LEU A 79 -0.26 2.07 -10.99
CA LEU A 79 -1.63 1.73 -11.37
C LEU A 79 -2.51 2.98 -11.49
N ASN A 80 -2.47 3.89 -10.51
CA ASN A 80 -3.23 5.14 -10.54
C ASN A 80 -2.83 6.04 -11.72
N ARG A 81 -1.56 6.07 -12.08
CA ARG A 81 -1.07 6.80 -13.26
C ARG A 81 -1.65 6.20 -14.54
N GLU A 82 -1.71 4.88 -14.64
CA GLU A 82 -2.24 4.19 -15.81
C GLU A 82 -3.76 4.38 -15.95
N ILE A 83 -4.50 4.28 -14.84
CA ILE A 83 -5.93 4.58 -14.80
C ILE A 83 -6.18 6.00 -15.31
N ARG A 84 -5.47 7.01 -14.77
CA ARG A 84 -5.58 8.40 -15.22
C ARG A 84 -5.29 8.55 -16.71
N ARG A 85 -4.17 7.99 -17.17
CA ARG A 85 -3.76 8.06 -18.58
C ARG A 85 -4.84 7.52 -19.53
N ARG A 86 -5.48 6.39 -19.20
CA ARG A 86 -6.53 5.80 -20.05
C ARG A 86 -7.85 6.55 -19.96
N THR A 87 -8.22 7.05 -18.78
CA THR A 87 -9.44 7.86 -18.64
C THR A 87 -9.29 9.22 -19.33
N ASP A 88 -8.09 9.82 -19.30
CA ASP A 88 -7.82 11.11 -19.93
C ASP A 88 -8.00 11.07 -21.46
N SER A 89 -7.75 9.93 -22.10
CA SER A 89 -7.98 9.75 -23.54
C SER A 89 -9.47 9.74 -23.92
N VAL A 90 -10.36 9.40 -22.99
CA VAL A 90 -11.82 9.39 -23.22
C VAL A 90 -12.43 10.76 -22.91
N GLY A 91 -11.92 11.45 -21.89
CA GLY A 91 -12.35 12.78 -21.49
C GLY A 91 -13.72 12.79 -20.77
N ILE A 92 -14.79 12.37 -21.45
CA ILE A 92 -16.17 12.36 -20.91
C ILE A 92 -16.80 10.99 -21.13
N PHE A 93 -17.34 10.39 -20.07
CA PHE A 93 -18.02 9.10 -20.13
C PHE A 93 -19.54 9.28 -20.24
N PRO A 94 -20.25 8.45 -21.05
CA PRO A 94 -21.70 8.55 -21.23
C PRO A 94 -22.50 8.08 -20.01
N ASN A 95 -21.94 7.20 -19.18
CA ASN A 95 -22.53 6.72 -17.93
C ASN A 95 -21.46 6.10 -17.01
N ARG A 96 -21.84 5.73 -15.79
CA ARG A 96 -20.97 5.10 -14.80
C ARG A 96 -20.45 3.74 -15.25
N ASP A 97 -21.25 2.95 -15.96
CA ASP A 97 -20.84 1.61 -16.36
C ASP A 97 -19.72 1.66 -17.41
N ALA A 98 -19.70 2.68 -18.26
CA ALA A 98 -18.64 2.88 -19.25
C ALA A 98 -17.27 3.10 -18.59
N ILE A 99 -17.19 3.93 -17.54
CA ILE A 99 -15.95 4.12 -16.79
C ILE A 99 -15.58 2.88 -15.97
N THR A 100 -16.56 2.20 -15.35
CA THR A 100 -16.30 0.94 -14.65
C THR A 100 -15.72 -0.12 -15.57
N ARG A 101 -16.20 -0.25 -16.81
CA ARG A 101 -15.64 -1.18 -17.80
C ARG A 101 -14.19 -0.83 -18.17
N LEU A 102 -13.88 0.44 -18.42
CA LEU A 102 -12.52 0.84 -18.78
C LEU A 102 -11.54 0.61 -17.61
N VAL A 103 -11.90 1.06 -16.41
CA VAL A 103 -11.05 0.86 -15.21
C VAL A 103 -10.93 -0.63 -14.89
N GLY A 104 -12.02 -1.39 -15.01
CA GLY A 104 -11.99 -2.85 -14.86
C GLY A 104 -11.04 -3.53 -15.84
N ALA A 105 -11.02 -3.10 -17.11
CA ALA A 105 -10.07 -3.62 -18.10
C ALA A 105 -8.60 -3.31 -17.74
N VAL A 106 -8.31 -2.13 -17.19
CA VAL A 106 -6.95 -1.80 -16.69
C VAL A 106 -6.54 -2.70 -15.53
N LEU A 107 -7.46 -2.97 -14.61
CA LEU A 107 -7.20 -3.85 -13.46
C LEU A 107 -6.99 -5.30 -13.89
N ALA A 108 -7.77 -5.78 -14.87
CA ALA A 108 -7.60 -7.10 -15.45
C ALA A 108 -6.23 -7.25 -16.11
N GLU A 109 -5.83 -6.28 -16.95
CA GLU A 109 -4.51 -6.27 -17.60
C GLU A 109 -3.37 -6.26 -16.57
N GLN A 110 -3.48 -5.46 -15.51
CA GLN A 110 -2.47 -5.45 -14.45
C GLN A 110 -2.38 -6.80 -13.70
N THR A 111 -3.50 -7.49 -13.57
CA THR A 111 -3.58 -8.82 -12.95
C THR A 111 -2.90 -9.86 -13.84
N ASP A 112 -3.19 -9.84 -15.15
CA ASP A 112 -2.56 -10.71 -16.15
C ASP A 112 -1.05 -10.50 -16.19
N GLU A 113 -0.57 -9.24 -16.18
CA GLU A 113 0.86 -8.94 -16.09
C GLU A 113 1.54 -9.56 -14.85
N TRP A 114 0.85 -9.59 -13.70
CA TRP A 114 1.40 -10.19 -12.48
C TRP A 114 1.38 -11.73 -12.55
N ALA A 115 0.42 -12.31 -13.27
CA ALA A 115 0.33 -13.74 -13.48
C ALA A 115 1.39 -14.26 -14.46
N GLU A 116 1.61 -13.54 -15.56
CA GLU A 116 2.52 -13.92 -16.66
C GLU A 116 3.97 -13.44 -16.45
N GLY A 117 4.15 -12.31 -15.77
CA GLY A 117 5.44 -11.66 -15.57
C GLY A 117 6.14 -12.01 -14.24
N ARG A 118 7.13 -11.16 -13.85
CA ARG A 118 7.75 -11.26 -12.53
C ARG A 118 6.76 -10.82 -11.46
N ARG A 119 6.26 -11.78 -10.68
CA ARG A 119 5.34 -11.55 -9.56
C ARG A 119 5.89 -10.48 -8.62
N TYR A 120 5.03 -9.53 -8.25
CA TYR A 120 5.41 -8.48 -7.29
C TYR A 120 5.78 -9.09 -5.92
N LEU A 121 5.08 -10.16 -5.50
CA LEU A 121 5.41 -10.96 -4.32
C LEU A 121 5.86 -12.36 -4.76
N GLY A 122 7.10 -12.73 -4.44
CA GLY A 122 7.65 -14.04 -4.80
C GLY A 122 6.96 -15.18 -4.04
N LEU A 123 6.79 -16.34 -4.68
CA LEU A 123 6.13 -17.50 -4.05
C LEU A 123 6.83 -17.97 -2.78
N ASP A 124 8.16 -18.02 -2.80
CA ASP A 124 8.95 -18.52 -1.67
C ASP A 124 8.77 -17.64 -0.44
N ILE A 125 8.71 -16.32 -0.63
CA ILE A 125 8.56 -15.38 0.47
C ILE A 125 7.10 -15.27 0.93
N LEU A 126 6.13 -15.42 0.02
CA LEU A 126 4.72 -15.58 0.38
C LEU A 126 4.50 -16.83 1.25
N ALA A 127 5.15 -17.95 0.93
CA ALA A 127 5.07 -19.16 1.72
C ALA A 127 5.61 -18.94 3.15
N LYS A 128 6.73 -18.22 3.29
CA LYS A 128 7.30 -17.83 4.60
C LYS A 128 6.42 -16.86 5.40
N SER A 129 5.58 -16.10 4.72
CA SER A 129 4.72 -15.07 5.33
C SER A 129 3.40 -15.62 5.85
N ARG A 130 3.10 -16.90 5.61
CA ARG A 130 1.93 -17.59 6.18
C ARG A 130 2.16 -17.88 7.66
N LEU A 131 2.01 -16.86 8.51
CA LEU A 131 2.20 -16.94 9.96
C LEU A 131 1.05 -17.69 10.67
N ALA A 132 -0.14 -17.72 10.07
CA ALA A 132 -1.25 -18.58 10.47
C ALA A 132 -1.86 -19.17 9.20
N LEU A 133 -1.89 -20.50 9.08
CA LEU A 133 -2.78 -21.14 8.13
C LEU A 133 -4.20 -20.80 8.59
N VAL A 134 -4.95 -20.02 7.80
CA VAL A 134 -6.40 -19.97 7.96
C VAL A 134 -6.89 -21.38 7.63
N PRO A 135 -7.41 -22.15 8.61
CA PRO A 135 -7.80 -23.54 8.37
C PRO A 135 -9.06 -23.64 7.50
N ASP A 136 -9.75 -22.51 7.29
CA ASP A 136 -10.95 -22.40 6.49
C ASP A 136 -10.57 -22.14 5.03
N THR A 137 -10.21 -23.20 4.30
CA THR A 137 -10.42 -23.29 2.85
C THR A 137 -11.91 -23.45 2.58
N ARG A 138 -12.75 -22.53 3.06
CA ARG A 138 -14.06 -22.36 2.43
C ARG A 138 -13.75 -21.94 1.01
N THR A 139 -14.04 -22.89 0.13
CA THR A 139 -14.02 -22.91 -1.32
C THR A 139 -13.65 -21.56 -1.90
N GLU A 140 -12.62 -21.55 -2.75
CA GLU A 140 -12.45 -20.61 -3.85
C GLU A 140 -13.76 -19.90 -4.12
N VAL A 141 -13.77 -18.57 -3.99
CA VAL A 141 -14.94 -17.74 -4.29
C VAL A 141 -15.57 -18.36 -5.52
N GLU A 142 -16.69 -19.08 -5.33
CA GLU A 142 -17.42 -19.64 -6.46
C GLU A 142 -17.61 -18.44 -7.35
N GLU A 143 -17.15 -18.57 -8.59
CA GLU A 143 -17.27 -17.58 -9.63
C GLU A 143 -18.77 -17.28 -9.76
N THR A 144 -19.29 -16.42 -8.89
CA THR A 144 -20.62 -15.87 -8.99
C THR A 144 -20.48 -14.99 -10.20
N ALA A 145 -20.74 -15.58 -11.35
CA ALA A 145 -20.86 -14.91 -12.62
C ALA A 145 -21.58 -13.61 -12.32
N LEU A 146 -20.84 -12.50 -12.39
CA LEU A 146 -21.39 -11.17 -12.35
C LEU A 146 -22.28 -11.09 -13.59
N ALA A 147 -23.53 -11.53 -13.43
CA ALA A 147 -24.58 -11.29 -14.39
C ALA A 147 -24.75 -9.78 -14.40
N LEU A 148 -24.01 -9.12 -15.29
CA LEU A 148 -24.31 -7.78 -15.75
C LEU A 148 -25.68 -7.89 -16.44
N SER A 149 -26.74 -7.71 -15.67
CA SER A 149 -28.07 -7.53 -16.21
C SER A 149 -28.05 -6.29 -17.11
N ALA A 150 -28.43 -6.50 -18.37
CA ALA A 150 -28.45 -5.51 -19.45
C ALA A 150 -29.43 -4.35 -19.19
#